data_AF-A0A7D5SDC3-F1
#
_entry.id   AF-A0A7D5SDC3-F1
#
_cell.length_a   1.000
_cell.length_b   1.000
_cell.length_c   1.000
_cell.angle_alpha   90.00
_cell.angle_beta   90.00
_cell.angle_gamma   90.00
#
_symmetry.space_group_name_H-M   'P 1'
#
loop_
_entity.id
_entity.type
_entity.pdbx_description
1 polymer ?
#
loop_
_entity_poly.entity_id
_entity_poly.type
_entity_poly.pdbx_seq_one_letter_code
_entity_poly.pdbx_strand_id
1 'polypeptide(L)' 'MNAISATTANAIWSASSTTSMYEIQYAVTGSGNWINAGLVAAPQTTYLINGLQPNTSYQVRVRGCVT' A
#
# COMPACT_ATOMS: atom_id res chain seq x y z
N MET A 1 -4.04 -8.98 27.64
CA MET A 1 -3.28 -9.15 26.38
C MET A 1 -3.88 -8.19 25.37
N ASN A 2 -3.23 -7.07 25.07
CA ASN A 2 -3.76 -6.09 24.12
C ASN A 2 -3.58 -6.61 22.70
N ALA A 3 -4.65 -7.10 22.09
CA ALA A 3 -4.68 -7.35 20.66
C ALA A 3 -4.59 -6.00 19.94
N ILE A 4 -3.41 -5.62 19.48
CA ILE A 4 -3.25 -4.48 18.56
C ILE A 4 -3.73 -4.98 17.19
N SER A 5 -5.03 -4.86 16.94
CA SER A 5 -5.64 -5.25 15.67
C SER A 5 -5.46 -4.14 14.64
N ALA A 6 -4.26 -3.99 14.10
CA ALA A 6 -4.03 -3.12 12.95
C ALA A 6 -4.60 -3.79 11.69
N THR A 7 -5.90 -3.63 11.46
CA THR A 7 -6.58 -4.12 10.24
C THR A 7 -6.45 -3.16 9.05
N THR A 8 -5.80 -2.02 9.29
CA THR A 8 -5.60 -0.96 8.32
C THR A 8 -4.17 -0.46 8.36
N ALA A 9 -3.61 -0.10 7.21
CA ALA A 9 -2.32 0.58 7.10
C ALA A 9 -2.44 1.79 6.18
N ASN A 10 -1.94 2.93 6.63
CA ASN A 10 -1.88 4.12 5.79
C ASN A 10 -0.54 4.13 5.04
N ALA A 11 -0.60 3.97 3.72
CA ALA A 11 0.55 4.09 2.85
C ALA A 11 0.70 5.55 2.42
N ILE A 12 1.86 6.14 2.69
CA ILE A 12 2.22 7.50 2.28
C ILE A 12 3.53 7.40 1.50
N TRP A 13 3.56 7.99 0.31
CA TRP A 13 4.75 8.00 -0.53
C TRP A 13 5.04 9.41 -1.06
N SER A 14 6.23 9.59 -1.65
CA SER A 14 6.60 10.84 -2.31
C SER A 14 6.07 10.84 -3.74
N ALA A 15 5.44 11.94 -4.15
CA ALA A 15 4.97 12.10 -5.52
C ALA A 15 6.15 12.05 -6.49
N SER A 16 5.99 11.32 -7.59
CA SER A 16 6.83 11.44 -8.77
C SER A 16 6.13 12.35 -9.77
N SER A 17 6.80 13.44 -10.18
CA SER A 17 6.23 14.53 -10.99
C SER A 17 5.83 14.12 -12.41
N THR A 18 6.27 12.95 -12.87
CA THR A 18 5.96 12.41 -14.21
C THR A 18 4.87 11.36 -14.19
N THR A 19 4.40 10.92 -13.02
CA THR A 19 3.45 9.81 -12.87
C THR A 19 2.00 10.28 -12.93
N SER A 20 1.19 9.64 -13.77
CA SER A 20 -0.26 9.90 -13.86
C SER A 20 -1.06 9.10 -12.83
N MET A 21 -0.62 7.88 -12.50
CA MET A 21 -1.29 6.98 -11.56
C MET A 21 -0.28 6.18 -10.73
N TYR A 22 -0.63 5.92 -9.47
CA TYR A 22 0.11 5.07 -8.56
C TYR A 22 -0.63 3.75 -8.34
N GLU A 23 0.06 2.63 -8.53
CA GLU A 23 -0.40 1.31 -8.15
C GLU A 23 0.19 0.94 -6.79
N ILE A 24 -0.69 0.71 -5.82
CA ILE A 24 -0.31 0.31 -4.46
C ILE A 24 -0.45 -1.19 -4.36
N GLN A 25 0.62 -1.85 -3.92
CA GLN A 25 0.66 -3.28 -3.67
C GLN A 25 1.17 -3.57 -2.28
N TYR A 26 0.63 -4.62 -1.66
CA TYR A 26 1.06 -5.09 -0.35
C TYR A 26 1.28 -6.61 -0.39
N ALA A 27 2.21 -7.09 0.43
CA ALA A 27 2.51 -8.51 0.57
C ALA A 27 2.76 -8.81 2.04
N VAL A 28 2.46 -10.03 2.49
CA VAL A 28 2.95 -10.48 3.80
C VAL A 28 4.47 -10.55 3.74
N THR A 29 5.16 -10.00 4.74
CA THR A 29 6.62 -9.97 4.78
C THR A 29 7.19 -11.38 4.63
N GLY A 30 8.03 -11.59 3.61
CA GLY A 30 8.63 -12.90 3.32
C GLY A 30 7.74 -13.86 2.51
N SER A 31 6.49 -13.51 2.20
CA SER A 31 5.62 -14.34 1.34
C SER A 31 6.00 -14.27 -0.14
N GLY A 32 6.49 -13.12 -0.60
CA GLY A 32 6.77 -12.86 -2.02
C GLY A 32 5.50 -12.68 -2.89
N ASN A 33 4.31 -12.95 -2.35
CA ASN A 33 3.03 -12.77 -3.02
C ASN A 33 2.52 -11.33 -2.83
N TRP A 34 2.63 -10.53 -3.89
CA TRP A 34 2.14 -9.15 -3.90
C TRP A 34 0.70 -9.09 -4.37
N ILE A 35 -0.13 -8.46 -3.55
CA ILE A 35 -1.55 -8.22 -3.80
C ILE A 35 -1.73 -6.75 -4.15
N ASN A 36 -2.54 -6.47 -5.17
CA ASN A 36 -2.93 -5.11 -5.51
C ASN A 36 -3.92 -4.58 -4.46
N ALA A 37 -3.51 -3.52 -3.76
CA ALA A 37 -4.37 -2.80 -2.83
C ALA A 37 -5.33 -1.87 -3.58
N GLY A 38 -4.82 -1.17 -4.59
CA GLY A 38 -5.62 -0.22 -5.36
C GLY A 38 -4.78 0.68 -6.26
N LEU A 39 -5.47 1.55 -6.98
CA LEU A 39 -4.90 2.57 -7.86
C LEU A 39 -5.27 3.95 -7.32
N VAL A 40 -4.33 4.88 -7.37
CA VAL A 40 -4.51 6.26 -6.94
C VAL A 40 -4.05 7.19 -8.06
N ALA A 41 -4.91 8.11 -8.49
CA ALA A 41 -4.53 9.11 -9.48
C ALA A 41 -3.60 10.16 -8.84
N ALA A 42 -2.55 10.57 -9.58
CA ALA A 42 -1.76 11.73 -9.18
C ALA A 42 -2.64 12.99 -9.14
N PRO A 43 -2.37 13.97 -8.25
CA PRO A 43 -1.20 14.09 -7.37
C PRO A 43 -1.37 13.43 -5.99
N GLN A 44 -2.42 12.63 -5.77
CA GLN A 44 -2.63 11.99 -4.47
C GLN A 44 -1.52 10.97 -4.18
N THR A 45 -0.92 11.06 -2.99
CA THR A 45 0.20 10.20 -2.57
C THR A 45 -0.07 9.45 -1.26
N THR A 46 -1.35 9.29 -0.94
CA THR A 46 -1.80 8.58 0.25
C THR A 46 -2.84 7.53 -0.15
N TYR A 47 -2.81 6.39 0.54
CA TYR A 47 -3.79 5.33 0.37
C TYR A 47 -3.98 4.54 1.66
N LEU A 48 -5.25 4.38 2.06
CA LEU A 48 -5.61 3.55 3.19
C LEU A 48 -5.84 2.10 2.73
N ILE A 49 -4.92 1.22 3.09
CA ILE A 49 -5.06 -0.22 2.88
C ILE A 49 -5.95 -0.76 4.00
N ASN A 50 -7.04 -1.42 3.64
CA ASN A 50 -8.00 -2.02 4.56
C ASN A 50 -7.99 -3.56 4.44
N GLY A 51 -8.57 -4.25 5.43
CA GLY A 51 -8.72 -5.71 5.39
C GLY A 51 -7.43 -6.47 5.68
N LEU A 52 -6.47 -5.84 6.38
CA LEU A 52 -5.25 -6.50 6.83
C LEU A 52 -5.54 -7.42 8.02
N GLN A 53 -4.81 -8.52 8.09
CA GLN A 53 -4.87 -9.40 9.25
C GLN A 53 -4.06 -8.82 10.41
N PRO A 54 -4.63 -8.82 11.64
CA PRO A 54 -3.91 -8.37 12.82
C PRO A 54 -2.72 -9.29 13.11
N ASN A 55 -1.69 -8.77 13.80
CA ASN A 55 -0.45 -9.50 14.11
C ASN A 55 0.30 -10.06 12.88
N THR A 56 0.07 -9.50 11.69
CA THR A 56 0.77 -9.89 10.46
C THR A 56 1.65 -8.75 9.97
N SER A 57 2.92 -9.06 9.70
CA SER A 57 3.83 -8.09 9.09
C SER A 57 3.59 -8.01 7.60
N TYR A 58 3.43 -6.79 7.07
CA TYR A 58 3.25 -6.54 5.65
C TYR A 58 4.37 -5.63 5.10
N GLN A 59 4.71 -5.84 3.84
CA GLN A 59 5.51 -4.94 3.02
C GLN A 59 4.60 -4.24 2.03
N VAL A 60 4.82 -2.95 1.81
CA VAL A 60 4.07 -2.14 0.86
C VAL A 60 5.02 -1.58 -0.18
N ARG A 61 4.60 -1.58 -1.44
CA ARG A 61 5.31 -0.91 -2.53
C ARG A 61 4.34 -0.11 -3.38
N VAL A 62 4.86 0.97 -3.95
CA VAL A 62 4.11 1.86 -4.83
C VAL A 62 4.83 1.89 -6.17
N ARG A 63 4.09 1.69 -7.25
CA ARG A 63 4.61 1.83 -8.62
C ARG A 63 3.94 3.03 -9.29
N GLY A 64 4.73 3.93 -9.84
CA GLY A 64 4.21 4.98 -10.71
C GLY A 64 4.04 4.48 -12.13
N CYS A 65 2.86 4.71 -12.71
CA CYS A 65 2.58 4.55 -14.13
C CYS A 65 2.57 5.94 -14.80
N VAL A 66 3.40 6.09 -15.83
CA VAL A 66 3.46 7.26 -16.71
C VAL A 66 2.73 6.89 -18.00
N THR A 67 1.90 7.79 -18.54
CA THR A 67 1.19 7.59 -19.82
C THR A 67 2.05 8.07 -20.98
#